data_AF-A0A4Y7U1Z6-F1
#
_entry.id   AF-A0A4Y7U1Z6-F1
#
_cell.length_a   1.000
_cell.length_b   1.000
_cell.length_c   1.000
_cell.angle_alpha   90.00
_cell.angle_beta   90.00
_cell.angle_gamma   90.00
#
_symmetry.space_group_name_H-M   'P 1'
#
loop_
_entity.id
_entity.type
_entity.pdbx_description
1 polymer ?
#
loop_
_entity_poly.entity_id
_entity_poly.type
_entity_poly.pdbx_seq_one_letter_code
_entity_poly.pdbx_strand_id
1 'polypeptide(L)'
;HVSLKGINYRVIKDEQTALNLYNNDKVDTTELSSQNVESNKDKEGFDTNLESATYYIQINTQTNKDLQNKDLRAALAQAIDKKSYVEHNLNDGSKPID
;
A
#
# COMPACT_ATOMS: atom_id res chain seq x y z
N HIS A 1 -4.00 -13.55 -29.60
CA HIS A 1 -4.36 -12.25 -30.20
C HIS A 1 -4.23 -11.18 -29.13
N VAL A 2 -3.61 -10.04 -29.44
CA VAL A 2 -3.59 -8.88 -28.55
C VAL A 2 -4.64 -7.91 -29.06
N SER A 3 -5.63 -7.59 -28.23
CA SER A 3 -6.76 -6.72 -28.61
C SER A 3 -6.52 -5.24 -28.32
N LEU A 4 -5.61 -4.93 -27.39
CA LEU A 4 -5.25 -3.55 -27.03
C LEU A 4 -4.29 -2.95 -28.06
N LYS A 5 -4.62 -1.76 -28.56
CA LYS A 5 -3.77 -1.01 -29.50
C LYS A 5 -2.65 -0.24 -28.81
N GLY A 6 -2.76 0.01 -27.51
CA GLY A 6 -1.77 0.73 -26.70
C GLY A 6 -2.25 0.95 -25.27
N ILE A 7 -1.36 1.38 -24.39
CA ILE A 7 -1.63 1.69 -22.99
C ILE A 7 -1.05 3.07 -22.67
N ASN A 8 -1.84 3.94 -22.03
CA ASN A 8 -1.40 5.26 -21.60
C ASN A 8 -1.19 5.25 -20.08
N TYR A 9 0.00 5.66 -19.64
CA TYR A 9 0.33 5.77 -18.21
C TYR A 9 0.43 7.23 -17.78
N ARG A 10 0.01 7.52 -16.54
CA ARG A 10 0.12 8.83 -15.90
C ARG A 10 0.69 8.68 -14.51
N VAL A 11 1.63 9.55 -14.15
CA VAL A 11 2.17 9.62 -12.79
C VAL A 11 1.30 10.57 -11.98
N ILE A 12 0.54 10.01 -11.03
CA ILE A 12 -0.31 10.74 -10.10
C ILE A 12 0.10 10.30 -8.71
N LYS A 13 0.51 11.23 -7.85
CA LYS A 13 1.02 10.94 -6.49
C LYS A 13 -0.01 11.18 -5.39
N ASP A 14 -1.15 11.76 -5.73
CA ASP A 14 -2.24 12.07 -4.82
C ASP A 14 -3.40 11.12 -5.11
N GLU A 15 -3.69 10.23 -4.16
CA GLU A 15 -4.70 9.18 -4.31
C GLU A 15 -6.10 9.78 -4.50
N GLN A 16 -6.40 10.93 -3.90
CA GLN A 16 -7.69 11.58 -4.07
C GLN A 16 -7.87 12.11 -5.50
N THR A 17 -6.83 12.69 -6.09
CA THR A 17 -6.80 13.08 -7.50
C THR A 17 -6.98 11.87 -8.40
N ALA A 18 -6.32 10.75 -8.10
CA ALA A 18 -6.44 9.52 -8.88
C ALA A 18 -7.88 8.95 -8.85
N LEU A 19 -8.50 8.90 -7.66
CA LEU A 19 -9.91 8.50 -7.50
C LEU A 19 -10.88 9.44 -8.23
N ASN A 20 -10.64 10.75 -8.18
CA ASN A 20 -11.45 11.71 -8.93
C ASN A 20 -11.31 11.52 -10.45
N LEU A 21 -10.13 11.17 -10.95
CA LEU A 21 -9.92 10.88 -12.36
C LEU A 21 -10.62 9.58 -12.78
N TYR A 22 -10.61 8.55 -11.93
CA TYR A 22 -11.33 7.30 -12.16
C TYR A 22 -12.84 7.55 -12.26
N ASN A 23 -13.41 8.27 -11.28
CA ASN A 23 -14.84 8.62 -11.27
C ASN A 23 -15.30 9.51 -12.43
N ASN A 24 -14.37 10.14 -13.15
CA ASN A 24 -14.63 11.01 -14.30
C ASN A 24 -14.19 10.37 -15.64
N ASP A 25 -14.02 9.05 -15.67
CA ASP A 25 -13.63 8.26 -16.84
C ASP A 25 -12.33 8.76 -17.51
N LYS A 26 -11.39 9.29 -16.72
CA LYS A 26 -10.09 9.80 -17.20
C LYS A 26 -8.98 8.77 -17.06
N VAL A 27 -9.13 7.79 -16.19
CA VAL A 27 -8.26 6.61 -16.03
C VAL A 27 -9.13 5.38 -15.81
N ASP A 28 -8.66 4.22 -16.28
CA ASP A 28 -9.43 2.97 -16.20
C ASP A 28 -9.20 2.23 -14.88
N THR A 29 -8.14 2.56 -14.14
CA THR A 29 -7.78 1.95 -12.85
C THR A 29 -7.10 2.96 -11.94
N THR A 30 -7.27 2.81 -10.63
CA THR A 30 -6.55 3.56 -9.59
C THR A 30 -6.45 2.70 -8.33
N GLU A 31 -5.41 2.94 -7.55
CA GLU A 31 -5.35 2.48 -6.16
C GLU A 31 -6.22 3.38 -5.28
N LEU A 32 -6.62 2.85 -4.12
CA LEU A 32 -7.43 3.56 -3.13
C LEU A 32 -6.60 3.85 -1.89
N SER A 33 -6.78 5.05 -1.32
CA SER A 33 -6.33 5.35 0.03
C SER A 33 -7.10 4.51 1.05
N SER A 34 -6.50 4.27 2.22
CA SER A 34 -7.15 3.53 3.32
C SER A 34 -8.51 4.11 3.74
N GLN A 35 -8.64 5.43 3.68
CA GLN A 35 -9.88 6.17 3.99
C GLN A 35 -10.97 5.96 2.94
N ASN A 36 -10.59 5.64 1.70
CA ASN A 36 -11.52 5.47 0.59
C ASN A 36 -11.95 4.01 0.41
N VAL A 37 -11.29 3.02 1.01
CA VAL A 37 -11.67 1.60 0.83
C VAL A 37 -13.11 1.33 1.26
N GLU A 38 -13.48 1.72 2.49
CA GLU A 38 -14.79 1.38 3.05
C GLU A 38 -15.97 1.96 2.24
N SER A 39 -15.81 3.15 1.65
CA SER A 39 -16.84 3.79 0.83
C SER A 39 -16.91 3.28 -0.62
N ASN A 40 -15.93 2.47 -1.03
CA ASN A 40 -15.83 1.95 -2.40
C ASN A 40 -15.93 0.40 -2.47
N LYS A 41 -15.81 -0.32 -1.35
CA LYS A 41 -15.78 -1.80 -1.33
C LYS A 41 -16.97 -2.51 -1.97
N ASP A 42 -18.13 -1.85 -1.98
CA ASP A 42 -19.37 -2.38 -2.55
C ASP A 42 -19.64 -1.88 -3.98
N LYS A 43 -18.72 -1.08 -4.56
CA LYS A 43 -18.87 -0.56 -5.93
C LYS A 43 -18.37 -1.56 -6.96
N GLU A 44 -19.00 -1.53 -8.13
CA GLU A 44 -18.51 -2.25 -9.30
C GLU A 44 -17.09 -1.76 -9.65
N GLY A 45 -16.19 -2.71 -9.95
CA GLY A 45 -14.79 -2.42 -10.22
C GLY A 45 -13.89 -2.38 -8.98
N PHE A 46 -14.43 -2.48 -7.76
CA PHE A 46 -13.62 -2.72 -6.57
C PHE A 46 -13.08 -4.16 -6.58
N ASP A 47 -11.78 -4.28 -6.31
CA ASP A 47 -11.12 -5.56 -6.12
C ASP A 47 -9.98 -5.42 -5.11
N THR A 48 -9.57 -6.53 -4.51
CA THR A 48 -8.47 -6.61 -3.57
C THR A 48 -7.62 -7.83 -3.89
N ASN A 49 -6.34 -7.60 -4.19
CA ASN A 49 -5.42 -8.65 -4.57
C ASN A 49 -4.27 -8.72 -3.55
N LEU A 50 -4.17 -9.85 -2.85
CA LEU A 50 -3.02 -10.10 -1.98
C LEU A 50 -1.81 -10.45 -2.85
N GLU A 51 -0.84 -9.56 -2.89
CA GLU A 51 0.38 -9.77 -3.65
C GLU A 51 1.33 -10.72 -2.94
N SER A 52 2.14 -11.46 -3.71
CA SER A 52 3.30 -12.20 -3.19
C SER A 52 4.47 -11.25 -2.91
N ALA A 53 4.21 -10.20 -2.15
CA ALA A 53 5.15 -9.13 -1.81
C ALA A 53 5.20 -8.92 -0.28
N THR A 54 6.32 -8.41 0.21
CA THR A 54 6.52 -8.09 1.62
C THR A 54 7.23 -6.75 1.77
N TYR A 55 6.62 -5.87 2.54
CA TYR A 55 7.21 -4.58 2.91
C TYR A 55 7.93 -4.71 4.25
N TYR A 56 9.09 -4.06 4.37
CA TYR A 56 9.93 -4.11 5.56
C TYR A 56 10.64 -2.78 5.81
N ILE A 57 10.98 -2.52 7.07
CA ILE A 57 11.84 -1.39 7.44
C ILE A 57 13.29 -1.82 7.26
N GLN A 58 13.99 -1.18 6.32
CA GLN A 58 15.43 -1.37 6.19
C GLN A 58 16.17 -0.60 7.28
N ILE A 59 16.81 -1.32 8.20
CA ILE A 59 17.57 -0.72 9.30
C ILE A 59 19.01 -0.46 8.86
N ASN A 60 19.43 0.81 8.84
CA ASN A 60 20.79 1.18 8.47
C ASN A 60 21.76 1.06 9.66
N THR A 61 22.49 -0.06 9.72
CA THR A 61 23.50 -0.32 10.75
C THR A 61 24.89 0.22 10.41
N GLN A 62 25.10 0.72 9.18
CA GLN A 62 26.43 1.17 8.74
C GLN A 62 26.76 2.56 9.27
N THR A 63 25.81 3.49 9.20
CA THR A 63 26.03 4.89 9.57
C THR A 63 25.50 5.24 10.96
N ASN A 64 24.52 4.49 11.48
CA ASN A 64 23.95 4.70 12.80
C ASN A 64 24.50 3.66 13.79
N LYS A 65 25.29 4.13 14.76
CA LYS A 65 25.93 3.28 15.78
C LYS A 65 24.92 2.62 16.72
N ASP A 66 23.82 3.30 17.07
CA ASP A 66 22.81 2.74 17.96
C ASP A 66 22.11 1.56 17.29
N LEU A 67 21.80 1.68 16.00
CA LEU A 67 21.16 0.63 15.20
C LEU A 67 22.06 -0.60 14.98
N GLN A 68 23.36 -0.54 15.29
CA GLN A 68 24.22 -1.74 15.32
C GLN A 68 23.85 -2.69 16.47
N ASN A 69 23.27 -2.17 17.55
CA ASN A 69 22.81 -2.96 18.67
C ASN A 69 21.65 -3.88 18.25
N LYS A 70 21.84 -5.20 18.41
CA LYS A 70 20.85 -6.22 18.03
C LYS A 70 19.56 -6.09 18.86
N ASP A 71 19.68 -5.84 20.15
CA ASP A 71 18.55 -5.77 21.07
C ASP A 71 17.71 -4.53 20.79
N LEU A 72 18.33 -3.40 20.41
CA LEU A 72 17.61 -2.23 19.94
C LEU A 72 16.80 -2.55 18.67
N ARG A 73 17.40 -3.24 17.68
CA ARG A 73 16.67 -3.64 16.46
C ARG A 73 15.51 -4.59 16.77
N ALA A 74 15.71 -5.53 17.71
CA ALA A 74 14.65 -6.43 18.16
C ALA A 74 13.51 -5.66 18.86
N ALA A 75 13.85 -4.69 19.72
CA ALA A 75 12.87 -3.82 20.36
C ALA A 75 12.07 -3.01 19.33
N LEU A 76 12.71 -2.45 18.31
CA LEU A 76 12.02 -1.75 17.21
C LEU A 76 11.07 -2.68 16.45
N ALA A 77 11.49 -3.91 16.15
CA ALA A 77 10.66 -4.89 15.45
C ALA A 77 9.43 -5.32 16.27
N GLN A 78 9.55 -5.39 17.60
CA GLN A 78 8.46 -5.74 18.51
C GLN A 78 7.55 -4.55 18.87
N ALA A 79 8.02 -3.31 18.69
CA ALA A 79 7.26 -2.12 19.03
C ALA A 79 6.15 -1.77 18.03
N ILE A 80 6.10 -2.43 16.87
CA ILE A 80 5.13 -2.15 15.81
C ILE A 80 3.95 -3.12 15.96
N ASP A 81 2.77 -2.57 16.24
CA ASP A 81 1.52 -3.31 16.13
C ASP A 81 1.15 -3.49 14.65
N LYS A 82 1.65 -4.57 14.06
CA LYS A 82 1.45 -4.89 12.64
C LYS A 82 -0.03 -5.14 12.32
N LYS A 83 -0.81 -5.66 13.27
CA LYS A 83 -2.23 -5.94 13.07
C LYS A 83 -3.01 -4.63 12.95
N SER A 84 -2.85 -3.74 13.94
CA SER A 84 -3.47 -2.41 13.92
C SER A 84 -3.04 -1.63 12.67
N TYR A 85 -1.77 -1.71 12.28
CA TYR A 85 -1.26 -1.06 11.08
C TYR A 85 -2.00 -1.50 9.81
N VAL A 86 -2.16 -2.81 9.56
CA VAL A 86 -2.86 -3.25 8.34
C VAL A 86 -4.37 -3.01 8.42
N GLU A 87 -4.97 -3.07 9.61
CA GLU A 87 -6.42 -2.89 9.80
C GLU A 87 -6.86 -1.42 9.71
N HIS A 88 -6.04 -0.49 10.19
CA HIS A 88 -6.46 0.92 10.34
C HIS A 88 -5.69 1.90 9.47
N ASN A 89 -4.44 1.59 9.09
CA ASN A 89 -3.62 2.49 8.29
C ASN A 89 -3.63 2.12 6.80
N LEU A 90 -3.65 0.81 6.48
CA LEU A 90 -3.76 0.32 5.10
C LEU A 90 -5.20 0.03 4.71
N ASN A 91 -5.91 -0.79 5.50
CA ASN A 91 -7.33 -1.14 5.28
C ASN A 91 -7.63 -1.66 3.86
N ASP A 92 -6.65 -2.27 3.19
CA ASP A 92 -6.68 -2.61 1.76
C ASP A 92 -6.60 -4.13 1.48
N GLY A 93 -6.74 -4.94 2.54
CA GLY A 93 -6.59 -6.40 2.46
C GLY A 93 -5.19 -6.94 2.76
N SER A 94 -4.21 -6.05 2.96
CA SER A 94 -2.87 -6.40 3.46
C SER A 94 -2.93 -7.26 4.73
N LYS A 95 -1.93 -8.13 4.90
CA LYS A 95 -1.82 -9.04 6.04
C LYS A 95 -0.59 -8.71 6.89
N PRO A 96 -0.69 -8.82 8.23
CA PRO A 96 0.48 -8.68 9.06
C PRO A 96 1.46 -9.82 8.73
N ILE A 97 2.76 -9.51 8.78
CA ILE A 97 3.82 -10.51 8.63
C ILE A 97 4.38 -10.86 10.00
N ASP A 98 4.46 -12.14 10.35
CA ASP A 98 5.06 -12.62 11.60
C ASP A 98 6.46 -13.20 11.38
#